data_AF-A0A2N2W057-F1
#
_entry.id   AF-A0A2N2W057-F1
#
_cell.length_a   1.000
_cell.length_b   1.000
_cell.length_c   1.000
_cell.angle_alpha   90.00
_cell.angle_beta   90.00
_cell.angle_gamma   90.00
#
_symmetry.space_group_name_H-M   'P 1'
#
loop_
_entity.id
_entity.type
_entity.pdbx_description
1 polymer ?
#
loop_
_entity_poly.entity_id
_entity_poly.type
_entity_poly.pdbx_seq_one_letter_code
_entity_poly.pdbx_strand_id
1 'polypeptide(L)'
;MFTTNLFYNNGKDIEFNDPRDRYAITGDVTDKGAYKATTLRNISLMGPYMHDGRYETLDEVIEFYSHQVKMSPYVNPLMHYAGEGGVQLTPTEKAELKAFIFTLQDETFLNNPDFSPPAVFPDGSTYQQVAGKYLQK
;
A
#
# COMPACT_ATOMS: atom_id res chain seq x y z
N MET A 1 -6.68 -9.02 -10.47
CA MET A 1 -6.24 -8.58 -9.13
C MET A 1 -5.52 -7.26 -9.31
N PHE A 2 -5.82 -6.22 -8.52
CA PHE A 2 -5.30 -4.84 -8.71
C PHE A 2 -3.84 -4.71 -8.24
N THR A 3 -2.92 -5.44 -8.86
CA THR A 3 -1.47 -5.41 -8.64
C THR A 3 -0.76 -6.07 -9.84
N THR A 4 0.46 -5.65 -10.14
CA THR A 4 1.34 -6.32 -11.11
C THR A 4 2.21 -7.41 -10.49
N ASN A 5 2.29 -7.49 -9.15
CA ASN A 5 3.25 -8.29 -8.39
C ASN A 5 4.75 -7.95 -8.63
N LEU A 6 5.02 -6.81 -9.28
CA LEU A 6 6.37 -6.30 -9.52
C LEU A 6 6.78 -5.29 -8.44
N PHE A 7 7.99 -4.73 -8.57
CA PHE A 7 8.59 -3.79 -7.63
C PHE A 7 8.77 -2.42 -8.29
N TYR A 8 8.44 -1.36 -7.57
CA TYR A 8 8.54 0.00 -8.08
C TYR A 8 9.04 0.96 -7.00
N ASN A 9 9.90 1.88 -7.41
CA ASN A 9 10.15 3.10 -6.67
C ASN A 9 9.13 4.15 -7.14
N ASN A 10 8.20 4.51 -6.26
CA ASN A 10 7.11 5.45 -6.57
C ASN A 10 7.48 6.91 -6.27
N GLY A 11 8.76 7.22 -5.98
CA GLY A 11 9.21 8.58 -5.71
C GLY A 11 8.79 9.11 -4.33
N LYS A 12 8.50 8.24 -3.35
CA LYS A 12 8.19 8.66 -1.97
C LYS A 12 9.37 9.36 -1.28
N ASP A 13 10.58 8.95 -1.62
CA ASP A 13 11.83 9.40 -1.02
C ASP A 13 12.90 9.63 -2.10
N ILE A 14 13.95 10.37 -1.74
CA ILE A 14 15.15 10.60 -2.57
C ILE A 14 16.41 9.96 -1.97
N GLU A 15 16.34 9.60 -0.68
CA GLU A 15 17.36 8.88 0.05
C GLU A 15 16.86 7.45 0.31
N PHE A 16 17.70 6.45 0.04
CA PHE A 16 17.31 5.04 0.08
C PHE A 16 18.27 4.27 0.99
N ASN A 17 17.91 4.16 2.26
CA ASN A 17 18.70 3.47 3.30
C ASN A 17 17.93 2.34 4.01
N ASP A 18 16.72 2.02 3.55
CA ASP A 18 15.93 0.92 4.11
C ASP A 18 16.52 -0.42 3.66
N PRO A 19 16.99 -1.28 4.57
CA PRO A 19 17.55 -2.59 4.21
C PRO A 19 16.50 -3.59 3.71
N ARG A 20 15.22 -3.21 3.65
CA ARG A 20 14.10 -4.04 3.17
C ARG A 20 13.68 -3.71 1.73
N ASP A 21 14.34 -2.75 1.08
CA ASP A 21 14.06 -2.44 -0.32
C ASP A 21 14.48 -3.58 -1.25
N ARG A 22 14.09 -3.49 -2.52
CA ARG A 22 14.40 -4.53 -3.51
C ARG A 22 15.90 -4.63 -3.79
N TYR A 23 16.61 -3.51 -3.79
CA TYR A 23 18.06 -3.45 -4.01
C TYR A 23 18.84 -4.28 -2.98
N ALA A 24 18.44 -4.26 -1.71
CA ALA A 24 19.07 -5.08 -0.67
C ALA A 24 19.03 -6.59 -0.96
N ILE A 25 18.13 -7.04 -1.85
CA ILE A 25 18.00 -8.43 -2.28
C ILE A 25 18.70 -8.68 -3.62
N THR A 26 18.59 -7.77 -4.58
CA THR A 26 19.05 -8.00 -5.97
C THR A 26 20.44 -7.46 -6.25
N GLY A 27 20.86 -6.41 -5.56
CA GLY A 27 22.08 -5.65 -5.86
C GLY A 27 22.01 -4.82 -7.15
N ASP A 28 20.87 -4.78 -7.85
CA ASP A 28 20.70 -3.97 -9.05
C ASP A 28 20.38 -2.51 -8.67
N VAL A 29 21.21 -1.58 -9.11
CA VAL A 29 21.04 -0.15 -8.81
C VAL A 29 19.69 0.40 -9.25
N THR A 30 19.03 -0.21 -10.26
CA THR A 30 17.68 0.22 -10.69
C THR A 30 16.57 -0.16 -9.70
N ASP A 31 16.85 -1.07 -8.76
CA ASP A 31 15.91 -1.53 -7.73
C ASP A 31 15.96 -0.69 -6.43
N LYS A 32 16.80 0.35 -6.38
CA LYS A 32 16.93 1.21 -5.19
C LYS A 32 15.61 1.89 -4.85
N GLY A 33 15.20 1.74 -3.58
CA GLY A 33 13.93 2.29 -3.10
C GLY A 33 12.70 1.64 -3.72
N ALA A 34 12.84 0.52 -4.43
CA ALA A 34 11.71 -0.18 -5.02
C ALA A 34 11.08 -1.17 -4.04
N TYR A 35 9.76 -1.18 -3.98
CA TYR A 35 8.97 -2.07 -3.13
C TYR A 35 7.89 -2.77 -3.94
N LYS A 36 7.44 -3.92 -3.46
CA LYS A 36 6.39 -4.69 -4.12
C LYS A 36 5.10 -3.86 -4.23
N ALA A 37 4.51 -3.81 -5.42
CA ALA A 37 3.16 -3.29 -5.59
C ALA A 37 2.15 -4.25 -4.92
N THR A 38 1.58 -3.84 -3.79
CA THR A 38 0.52 -4.59 -3.11
C THR A 38 -0.81 -4.46 -3.85
N THR A 39 -1.75 -5.38 -3.61
CA THR A 39 -3.09 -5.32 -4.20
C THR A 39 -3.89 -4.13 -3.65
N LEU A 40 -4.78 -3.55 -4.46
CA LEU A 40 -5.75 -2.54 -4.00
C LEU A 40 -7.07 -3.14 -3.48
N ARG A 41 -7.25 -4.46 -3.54
CA ARG A 41 -8.45 -5.11 -2.98
C ARG A 41 -8.50 -4.90 -1.47
N ASN A 42 -9.64 -4.45 -0.93
CA ASN A 42 -9.84 -4.12 0.49
C ASN A 42 -8.86 -3.06 1.04
N ILE A 43 -8.20 -2.27 0.19
CA ILE A 43 -7.16 -1.35 0.62
C ILE A 43 -7.67 -0.29 1.61
N SER A 44 -8.95 0.10 1.53
CA SER A 44 -9.62 1.00 2.48
C SER A 44 -9.56 0.56 3.95
N LEU A 45 -9.28 -0.72 4.21
CA LEU A 45 -9.21 -1.31 5.56
C LEU A 45 -7.78 -1.65 6.00
N MET A 46 -6.77 -1.33 5.20
CA MET A 46 -5.38 -1.79 5.37
C MET A 46 -4.40 -0.67 5.74
N GLY A 47 -4.90 0.42 6.31
CA GLY A 47 -4.03 1.45 6.87
C GLY A 47 -3.20 0.93 8.06
N PRO A 48 -2.06 1.58 8.37
CA PRO A 48 -1.45 2.67 7.61
C PRO A 48 -0.81 2.19 6.29
N TYR A 49 -0.61 3.11 5.35
CA TYR A 49 -0.26 2.83 3.95
C TYR A 49 1.23 3.01 3.64
N MET A 50 1.65 2.44 2.50
CA MET A 50 3.04 2.31 2.04
C MET A 50 3.84 1.26 2.84
N HIS A 51 5.08 0.98 2.40
CA HIS A 51 5.93 -0.03 3.04
C HIS A 51 6.38 0.34 4.46
N ASP A 52 6.31 1.63 4.81
CA ASP A 52 6.72 2.18 6.09
C ASP A 52 5.57 2.78 6.91
N GLY A 53 4.33 2.64 6.43
CA GLY A 53 3.15 3.07 7.18
C GLY A 53 3.05 4.57 7.43
N ARG A 54 3.72 5.43 6.64
CA ARG A 54 3.78 6.87 6.96
C ARG A 54 2.49 7.65 6.67
N TYR A 55 1.55 7.05 5.97
CA TYR A 55 0.26 7.67 5.65
C TYR A 55 -0.85 6.91 6.39
N GLU A 56 -1.65 7.62 7.16
CA GLU A 56 -2.75 7.06 7.94
C GLU A 56 -4.02 6.91 7.09
N THR A 57 -4.15 7.72 6.02
CA THR A 57 -5.38 7.79 5.23
C THR A 57 -5.14 7.62 3.73
N LEU A 58 -6.17 7.16 3.00
CA LEU A 58 -6.15 7.14 1.54
C LEU A 58 -6.05 8.56 0.94
N ASP A 59 -6.55 9.58 1.65
CA ASP A 59 -6.44 10.98 1.18
C ASP A 59 -4.97 11.42 1.13
N GLU A 60 -4.17 11.06 2.14
CA GLU A 60 -2.73 11.34 2.14
C GLU A 60 -1.98 10.58 1.05
N VAL A 61 -2.38 9.33 0.78
CA VAL A 61 -1.81 8.53 -0.33
C VAL A 61 -2.14 9.18 -1.68
N ILE A 62 -3.39 9.59 -1.88
CA ILE A 62 -3.83 10.26 -3.11
C ILE A 62 -3.12 11.61 -3.25
N GLU A 63 -2.98 12.37 -2.16
CA GLU A 63 -2.25 13.63 -2.13
C GLU A 63 -0.78 13.43 -2.52
N PHE A 64 -0.15 12.39 -1.99
CA PHE A 64 1.22 12.04 -2.33
C PHE A 64 1.41 11.83 -3.84
N TYR A 65 0.61 10.95 -4.46
CA TYR A 65 0.69 10.71 -5.90
C TYR A 65 0.30 11.93 -6.74
N SER A 66 -0.50 12.85 -6.17
CA SER A 66 -0.94 14.05 -6.88
C SER A 66 0.11 15.15 -6.88
N HIS A 67 0.77 15.43 -5.74
CA HIS A 67 1.58 16.65 -5.57
C HIS A 67 2.87 16.49 -4.74
N GLN A 68 3.19 15.29 -4.24
CA GLN A 68 4.37 15.11 -3.37
C GLN A 68 5.33 14.02 -3.85
N VAL A 69 5.19 13.57 -5.09
CA VAL A 69 6.17 12.68 -5.74
C VAL A 69 7.51 13.43 -5.85
N LYS A 70 8.60 12.75 -5.51
CA LYS A 70 9.95 13.30 -5.58
C LYS A 70 10.71 12.64 -6.73
N MET A 71 11.26 13.47 -7.61
CA MET A 71 12.11 13.00 -8.69
C MET A 71 13.46 12.51 -8.15
N SER A 72 13.91 11.35 -8.61
CA SER A 72 15.25 10.82 -8.35
C SER A 72 15.73 9.98 -9.55
N PRO A 73 17.03 9.66 -9.67
CA PRO A 73 17.53 8.77 -10.73
C PRO A 73 16.96 7.35 -10.71
N TYR A 74 16.34 6.94 -9.59
CA TYR A 74 15.83 5.58 -9.37
C TYR A 74 14.30 5.51 -9.38
N VAL A 75 13.60 6.64 -9.57
CA VAL A 75 12.14 6.63 -9.70
C VAL A 75 11.76 5.76 -10.89
N ASN A 76 10.71 4.97 -10.75
CA ASN A 76 10.32 4.08 -11.83
C ASN A 76 9.81 4.88 -13.06
N PRO A 77 10.18 4.51 -14.31
CA PRO A 77 9.75 5.23 -15.51
C PRO A 77 8.23 5.33 -15.72
N LEU A 78 7.43 4.49 -15.06
CA LEU A 78 5.96 4.59 -15.06
C LEU A 78 5.44 5.80 -14.28
N MET A 79 6.27 6.44 -13.46
CA MET A 79 5.96 7.69 -12.77
C MET A 79 6.12 8.87 -13.74
N HIS A 80 5.31 8.92 -14.79
CA HIS A 80 5.44 9.87 -15.90
C HIS A 80 5.43 11.35 -15.48
N TYR A 81 4.79 11.66 -14.35
CA TYR A 81 4.65 13.01 -13.81
C TYR A 81 5.56 13.29 -12.60
N ALA A 82 6.60 12.48 -12.38
CA ALA A 82 7.50 12.66 -11.25
C ALA A 82 8.25 14.01 -11.30
N GLY A 83 8.52 14.54 -12.49
CA GLY A 83 9.17 15.84 -12.68
C GLY A 83 8.31 17.02 -12.24
N GLU A 84 7.00 16.85 -12.28
CA GLU A 84 5.98 17.83 -11.89
C GLU A 84 5.54 17.68 -10.43
N GLY A 85 6.10 16.72 -9.70
CA GLY A 85 5.73 16.42 -8.33
C GLY A 85 4.51 15.49 -8.19
N GLY A 86 3.99 14.94 -9.29
CA GLY A 86 2.82 14.06 -9.31
C GLY A 86 1.81 14.44 -10.38
N VAL A 87 0.71 13.70 -10.46
CA VAL A 87 -0.29 13.79 -11.55
C VAL A 87 -1.17 15.05 -11.51
N GLN A 88 -1.03 15.90 -10.48
CA GLN A 88 -1.75 17.18 -10.34
C GLN A 88 -3.29 17.05 -10.35
N LEU A 89 -3.84 16.05 -9.65
CA LEU A 89 -5.30 15.86 -9.58
C LEU A 89 -6.00 17.06 -8.96
N THR A 90 -7.10 17.47 -9.59
CA THR A 90 -8.06 18.42 -9.02
C THR A 90 -8.77 17.81 -7.81
N PRO A 91 -9.39 18.63 -6.94
CA PRO A 91 -10.17 18.12 -5.80
C PRO A 91 -11.27 17.13 -6.22
N THR A 92 -11.92 17.37 -7.36
CA THR A 92 -12.95 16.47 -7.90
C THR A 92 -12.37 15.13 -8.30
N GLU A 93 -11.27 15.11 -9.06
CA GLU A 93 -10.63 13.86 -9.49
C GLU A 93 -10.10 13.04 -8.30
N LYS A 94 -9.59 13.71 -7.26
CA LYS A 94 -9.19 13.02 -6.01
C LYS A 94 -10.38 12.33 -5.35
N ALA A 95 -11.53 13.01 -5.28
CA ALA A 95 -12.75 12.45 -4.70
C ALA A 95 -13.29 11.27 -5.54
N GLU A 96 -13.28 11.39 -6.86
CA GLU A 96 -13.69 10.33 -7.79
C GLU A 96 -12.77 9.11 -7.72
N LEU A 97 -11.45 9.33 -7.69
CA LEU A 97 -10.47 8.25 -7.51
C LEU A 97 -10.68 7.53 -6.18
N LYS A 98 -10.90 8.28 -5.10
CA LYS A 98 -11.21 7.71 -3.78
C LYS A 98 -12.49 6.87 -3.87
N ALA A 99 -13.57 7.40 -4.45
CA ALA A 99 -14.82 6.69 -4.60
C ALA A 99 -14.63 5.36 -5.36
N PHE A 100 -13.85 5.37 -6.45
CA PHE A 100 -13.46 4.16 -7.16
C PHE A 100 -12.71 3.16 -6.27
N ILE A 101 -11.73 3.60 -5.48
CA ILE A 101 -10.99 2.73 -4.56
C ILE A 101 -11.92 2.05 -3.54
N PHE A 102 -12.94 2.76 -3.03
CA PHE A 102 -13.93 2.16 -2.13
C PHE A 102 -14.77 1.06 -2.80
N THR A 103 -14.92 1.06 -4.13
CA THR A 103 -15.59 -0.05 -4.84
C THR A 103 -14.78 -1.36 -4.81
N LEU A 104 -13.50 -1.30 -4.42
CA LEU A 104 -12.61 -2.48 -4.34
C LEU A 104 -12.73 -3.24 -3.01
N GLN A 105 -13.66 -2.83 -2.14
CA GLN A 105 -13.96 -3.47 -0.88
C GLN A 105 -14.97 -4.62 -1.07
N ASP A 106 -14.57 -5.82 -0.66
CA ASP A 106 -15.37 -7.04 -0.76
C ASP A 106 -16.19 -7.26 0.52
N GLU A 107 -17.34 -6.61 0.60
CA GLU A 107 -18.27 -6.76 1.73
C GLU A 107 -18.80 -8.19 1.90
N THR A 108 -18.91 -8.94 0.81
CA THR A 108 -19.38 -10.33 0.89
C THR A 108 -18.36 -11.18 1.63
N PHE A 109 -17.08 -11.10 1.26
CA PHE A 109 -16.02 -11.82 1.96
C PHE A 109 -15.87 -11.39 3.41
N LEU A 110 -15.86 -10.07 3.67
CA LEU A 110 -15.63 -9.53 5.01
C LEU A 110 -16.73 -9.91 6.02
N ASN A 111 -17.96 -10.10 5.55
CA ASN A 111 -19.11 -10.43 6.40
C ASN A 111 -19.57 -11.89 6.30
N ASN A 112 -18.82 -12.75 5.61
CA ASN A 112 -19.20 -14.15 5.44
C ASN A 112 -18.85 -14.98 6.71
N PRO A 113 -19.85 -15.59 7.40
CA PRO A 113 -19.60 -16.40 8.59
C PRO A 113 -18.76 -17.65 8.32
N ASP A 114 -18.76 -18.19 7.10
CA ASP A 114 -17.96 -19.36 6.73
C ASP A 114 -16.45 -19.05 6.73
N PHE A 115 -16.08 -17.77 6.60
CA PHE A 115 -14.69 -17.29 6.69
C PHE A 115 -14.41 -16.58 8.02
N SER A 116 -15.31 -16.67 9.00
CA SER A 116 -15.10 -16.10 10.32
C SER A 116 -14.04 -16.89 11.11
N PRO A 117 -13.36 -16.26 12.08
CA PRO A 117 -12.47 -16.98 12.97
C PRO A 117 -13.21 -18.11 13.71
N PRO A 118 -12.55 -19.25 13.96
CA PRO A 118 -13.17 -20.34 14.70
C PRO A 118 -13.50 -19.87 16.13
N ALA A 119 -14.60 -20.37 16.69
CA ALA A 119 -14.98 -20.08 18.07
C ALA A 119 -13.91 -20.53 19.07
N VAL A 120 -13.24 -21.65 18.77
CA VAL A 120 -12.17 -22.24 19.59
C VAL A 120 -11.07 -22.76 18.67
N PHE A 121 -9.82 -22.42 18.98
CA PHE A 121 -8.63 -22.95 18.30
C PHE A 121 -8.26 -24.36 18.80
N PRO A 122 -7.41 -25.10 18.10
CA PRO A 122 -7.00 -26.46 18.51
C PRO A 122 -6.37 -26.55 19.91
N ASP A 123 -5.84 -25.45 20.44
CA ASP A 123 -5.25 -25.36 21.79
C ASP A 123 -6.29 -25.00 22.88
N GLY A 124 -7.57 -24.88 22.51
CA GLY A 124 -8.66 -24.52 23.41
C GLY A 124 -8.84 -23.01 23.64
N SER A 125 -7.99 -22.16 23.05
CA SER A 125 -8.13 -20.71 23.16
C SER A 125 -9.27 -20.17 22.29
N THR A 126 -9.90 -19.07 22.72
CA THR A 126 -10.92 -18.36 21.93
C THR A 126 -10.30 -17.25 21.09
N TYR A 127 -11.01 -16.79 20.06
CA TYR A 127 -10.58 -15.65 19.25
C TYR A 127 -10.27 -14.40 20.09
N GLN A 128 -11.11 -14.07 21.08
CA GLN A 128 -10.89 -12.91 21.95
C GLN A 128 -9.61 -13.03 22.80
N GLN A 129 -9.18 -14.25 23.13
CA GLN A 129 -7.96 -14.50 23.91
C GLN A 129 -6.67 -14.37 23.09
N VAL A 130 -6.75 -14.47 21.75
CA VAL A 130 -5.58 -14.41 20.86
C VAL A 130 -5.63 -13.25 19.85
N ALA A 131 -6.74 -12.52 19.78
CA ALA A 131 -6.90 -11.34 18.95
C ALA A 131 -5.80 -10.31 19.29
N GLY A 132 -5.14 -9.78 18.25
CA GLY A 132 -4.03 -8.82 18.41
C GLY A 132 -2.65 -9.45 18.62
N LYS A 133 -2.56 -10.72 19.06
CA LYS A 133 -1.27 -11.41 19.26
C LYS A 133 -0.48 -11.65 17.97
N TYR A 134 -1.18 -11.66 16.83
CA TYR A 134 -0.61 -11.85 15.49
C TYR A 134 -0.66 -10.60 14.60
N LEU A 135 -1.17 -9.48 15.11
CA LEU A 135 -1.29 -8.21 14.37
C LEU A 135 -0.08 -7.28 14.59
N GLN A 136 0.88 -7.67 15.44
CA GLN A 136 2.15 -6.96 15.58
C GLN A 136 3.22 -7.64 14.74
N LYS A 137 3.47 -7.10 13.55
CA LYS A 137 4.69 -7.32 12.78
C LYS A 137 5.30 -5.98 12.43
#